data_AF-A0A3D1A3B5-F1
#
_entry.id   AF-A0A3D1A3B5-F1
#
_cell.length_a   1.000
_cell.length_b   1.000
_cell.length_c   1.000
_cell.angle_alpha   90.00
_cell.angle_beta   90.00
_cell.angle_gamma   90.00
#
_symmetry.space_group_name_H-M   'P 1'
#
loop_
_entity.id
_entity.type
_entity.pdbx_description
1 polymer ?
#
loop_
_entity_poly.entity_id
_entity_poly.type
_entity_poly.pdbx_seq_one_letter_code
_entity_poly.pdbx_strand_id
1 'polypeptide(L)'
;PKTYLDFLVDTEALGIDTPIVPGIILLTDFPRISSFAEKCGATIPDWITGRFANIEPNSKDAVSLAKEITIRQCSELVENGVRMFHLYTMNRLDSIASICETLQNEFAPKGCMGS
;
A
#
# COMPACT_ATOMS: atom_id res chain seq x y z
N PRO A 1 -0.23 -0.16 -8.39
CA PRO A 1 1.02 -0.91 -8.73
C PRO A 1 1.79 -0.37 -9.94
N LYS A 2 1.09 -0.07 -11.05
CA LYS A 2 1.70 0.30 -12.35
C LYS A 2 2.89 1.26 -12.24
N THR A 3 2.73 2.42 -11.61
CA THR A 3 3.80 3.43 -11.48
C THR A 3 5.09 2.88 -10.87
N TYR A 4 4.99 2.03 -9.86
CA TYR A 4 6.17 1.39 -9.25
C TYR A 4 6.79 0.35 -10.18
N LEU A 5 5.98 -0.45 -10.88
CA LEU A 5 6.45 -1.48 -11.79
C LEU A 5 7.14 -0.88 -13.03
N ASP A 6 6.57 0.20 -13.59
CA ASP A 6 7.20 0.95 -14.67
C ASP A 6 8.55 1.51 -14.21
N PHE A 7 8.62 2.05 -12.98
CA PHE A 7 9.86 2.56 -12.42
C PHE A 7 10.93 1.47 -12.29
N LEU A 8 10.56 0.24 -11.90
CA LEU A 8 11.51 -0.88 -11.87
C LEU A 8 12.08 -1.16 -13.27
N VAL A 9 11.23 -1.21 -14.29
CA VAL A 9 11.65 -1.41 -15.69
C VAL A 9 12.61 -0.32 -16.15
N ASP A 10 12.30 0.95 -15.86
CA ASP A 10 13.14 2.09 -16.22
C ASP A 10 14.51 2.00 -15.52
N THR A 11 14.54 1.63 -14.23
CA THR A 11 15.81 1.49 -13.49
C THR A 11 16.65 0.31 -13.98
N GLU A 12 16.02 -0.81 -14.33
CA GLU A 12 16.70 -1.98 -14.89
C GLU A 12 17.33 -1.64 -16.25
N ALA A 13 16.62 -0.90 -17.10
CA ALA A 13 17.12 -0.43 -18.39
C ALA A 13 18.36 0.48 -18.26
N LEU A 14 18.53 1.14 -17.11
CA LEU A 14 19.70 1.97 -16.78
C LEU A 14 20.81 1.18 -16.07
N GLY A 15 20.65 -0.13 -15.85
CA GLY A 15 21.64 -0.98 -15.20
C GLY A 15 21.68 -0.82 -13.68
N ILE A 16 20.62 -0.30 -13.05
CA ILE A 16 20.52 -0.20 -11.59
C ILE A 16 20.01 -1.54 -11.06
N ASP A 17 20.85 -2.25 -10.30
CA ASP A 17 20.59 -3.58 -9.74
C ASP A 17 20.23 -3.57 -8.24
N THR A 18 20.27 -2.39 -7.61
CA THR A 18 19.96 -2.23 -6.19
C THR A 18 18.48 -2.46 -5.92
N PRO A 19 18.09 -3.28 -4.91
CA PRO A 19 16.68 -3.51 -4.60
C PRO A 19 15.92 -2.23 -4.23
N ILE A 20 14.82 -1.96 -4.93
CA ILE A 20 13.94 -0.81 -4.68
C ILE A 20 12.72 -1.28 -3.88
N VAL A 21 12.61 -0.89 -2.62
CA VAL A 21 11.49 -1.28 -1.74
C VAL A 21 10.34 -0.27 -1.87
N PRO A 22 9.11 -0.70 -2.22
CA PRO A 22 7.96 0.20 -2.30
C PRO A 22 7.53 0.69 -0.91
N GLY A 23 7.34 2.01 -0.80
CA GLY A 23 6.69 2.64 0.34
C GLY A 23 5.17 2.58 0.22
N ILE A 24 4.48 2.13 1.26
CA ILE A 24 3.01 2.03 1.32
C ILE A 24 2.50 2.84 2.49
N ILE A 25 1.53 3.72 2.24
CA ILE A 25 0.87 4.56 3.24
C ILE A 25 -0.60 4.17 3.39
N LEU A 26 -1.10 4.17 4.62
CA LEU A 26 -2.51 3.89 4.90
C LEU A 26 -3.35 5.17 4.85
N LEU A 27 -4.36 5.20 3.98
CA LEU A 27 -5.19 6.37 3.65
C LEU A 27 -6.26 6.73 4.70
N THR A 28 -5.98 6.65 6.00
CA THR A 28 -7.00 6.89 7.05
C THR A 28 -7.37 8.36 7.24
N ASP A 29 -6.43 9.28 7.03
CA ASP A 29 -6.65 10.74 7.02
C ASP A 29 -6.48 11.25 5.59
N PHE A 30 -7.48 10.96 4.75
CA PHE A 30 -7.42 11.21 3.31
C PHE A 30 -7.08 12.67 2.95
N PRO A 31 -7.69 13.71 3.57
CA PRO A 31 -7.33 15.10 3.25
C PRO A 31 -5.86 15.42 3.55
N ARG A 32 -5.34 14.99 4.70
CA ARG A 32 -3.93 15.19 5.07
C ARG A 32 -3.00 14.47 4.10
N ILE A 33 -3.30 13.22 3.78
CA ILE A 33 -2.45 12.39 2.91
C ILE A 33 -2.50 12.91 1.47
N SER A 34 -3.66 13.36 1.00
CA SER A 34 -3.79 14.02 -0.31
C SER A 34 -2.93 15.26 -0.41
N SER A 35 -2.95 16.13 0.63
CA SER A 35 -2.08 17.31 0.66
C SER A 35 -0.59 16.95 0.72
N PHE A 36 -0.23 15.88 1.44
CA PHE A 36 1.15 15.38 1.48
C PHE A 36 1.59 14.84 0.11
N ALA A 37 0.75 14.04 -0.55
CA ALA A 37 1.01 13.49 -1.87
C ALA A 37 1.26 14.61 -2.89
N GLU A 38 0.40 15.64 -2.91
CA GLU A 38 0.55 16.81 -3.77
C GLU A 38 1.90 17.51 -3.58
N LYS A 39 2.31 17.73 -2.31
CA LYS A 39 3.62 18.34 -1.98
C LYS A 39 4.81 17.50 -2.42
N CYS A 40 4.65 16.18 -2.51
CA CYS A 40 5.67 15.26 -3.00
C CYS A 40 5.61 15.04 -4.52
N GLY A 41 4.68 15.69 -5.23
CA GLY A 41 4.46 15.46 -6.66
C GLY A 41 3.82 14.09 -6.98
N ALA A 42 3.26 13.42 -5.98
CA ALA A 42 2.56 12.15 -6.15
C ALA A 42 1.08 12.39 -6.52
N THR A 43 0.57 11.54 -7.40
CA THR A 43 -0.83 11.59 -7.85
C THR A 43 -1.67 10.55 -7.12
N ILE A 44 -2.85 10.95 -6.64
CA ILE A 44 -3.88 10.03 -6.14
C ILE A 44 -4.90 9.81 -7.26
N PRO A 45 -5.19 8.55 -7.65
CA PRO A 45 -6.22 8.27 -8.64
C PRO A 45 -7.62 8.77 -8.24
N ASP A 46 -8.37 9.35 -9.18
CA ASP A 46 -9.71 9.91 -8.93
C ASP A 46 -10.70 8.92 -8.31
N TRP A 47 -10.59 7.63 -8.67
CA TRP A 47 -11.45 6.60 -8.09
C TRP A 47 -11.23 6.42 -6.59
N ILE A 48 -10.01 6.67 -6.08
CA ILE A 48 -9.72 6.66 -4.64
C ILE A 48 -10.36 7.89 -4.01
N THR A 49 -10.14 9.07 -4.59
CA THR A 49 -10.72 10.34 -4.11
C THR A 49 -12.24 10.26 -4.00
N GLY A 50 -12.91 9.72 -5.02
CA GLY A 50 -14.37 9.56 -5.03
C GLY A 50 -14.88 8.63 -3.92
N ARG A 51 -14.12 7.60 -3.54
CA ARG A 51 -14.51 6.70 -2.44
C ARG A 51 -14.35 7.32 -1.05
N PHE A 52 -13.46 8.29 -0.89
CA PHE A 52 -13.26 9.00 0.39
C PHE A 52 -14.09 10.30 0.52
N ALA A 53 -14.72 10.78 -0.55
CA ALA A 53 -15.35 12.11 -0.61
C ALA A 53 -16.34 12.43 0.52
N ASN A 54 -17.04 11.43 1.07
CA ASN A 54 -18.04 11.60 2.13
C ASN A 54 -17.72 10.77 3.38
N ILE A 55 -16.46 10.40 3.58
CA ILE A 55 -16.03 9.60 4.74
C ILE A 55 -15.21 10.50 5.67
N GLU A 56 -15.64 10.56 6.93
CA GLU A 56 -14.92 11.31 7.96
C GLU A 56 -13.49 10.77 8.17
N PRO A 57 -12.46 11.63 8.19
CA PRO A 57 -11.09 11.22 8.43
C PRO A 57 -10.94 10.44 9.74
N ASN A 58 -10.16 9.37 9.72
CA ASN A 58 -9.92 8.46 10.86
C ASN A 58 -11.17 7.75 11.42
N SER A 59 -12.33 7.88 10.77
CA SER A 59 -13.51 7.09 11.13
C SER A 59 -13.29 5.59 10.89
N LYS A 60 -14.17 4.76 11.46
CA LYS A 60 -14.14 3.30 11.22
C LYS A 60 -14.27 2.97 9.73
N ASP A 61 -15.09 3.74 9.01
CA ASP A 61 -15.30 3.56 7.57
C ASP A 61 -14.05 3.97 6.79
N ALA A 62 -13.37 5.06 7.17
CA ALA A 62 -12.09 5.45 6.57
C ALA A 62 -11.02 4.37 6.78
N VAL A 63 -10.93 3.83 8.00
CA VAL A 63 -9.97 2.75 8.31
C VAL A 63 -10.29 1.50 7.49
N SER A 64 -11.56 1.11 7.41
CA SER A 64 -11.99 -0.06 6.65
C SER A 64 -11.64 0.06 5.17
N LEU A 65 -12.02 1.20 4.56
CA LEU A 65 -11.71 1.50 3.16
C LEU A 65 -10.20 1.58 2.90
N ALA A 66 -9.46 2.25 3.78
CA ALA A 66 -8.01 2.36 3.64
C ALA A 66 -7.35 0.98 3.68
N LYS A 67 -7.77 0.09 4.59
CA LYS A 67 -7.28 -1.29 4.65
C LYS A 67 -7.60 -2.07 3.37
N GLU A 68 -8.82 -1.98 2.87
CA GLU A 68 -9.26 -2.63 1.63
C GLU A 68 -8.33 -2.23 0.45
N ILE A 69 -8.12 -0.92 0.26
CA ILE A 69 -7.28 -0.39 -0.81
C ILE A 69 -5.82 -0.81 -0.63
N THR A 70 -5.29 -0.71 0.59
CA THR A 70 -3.90 -1.07 0.89
C THR A 70 -3.64 -2.56 0.67
N ILE A 71 -4.53 -3.44 1.15
CA ILE A 71 -4.41 -4.89 0.94
C ILE A 71 -4.39 -5.17 -0.55
N ARG A 72 -5.37 -4.67 -1.30
CA ARG A 72 -5.43 -4.86 -2.76
C ARG A 72 -4.16 -4.39 -3.46
N GLN A 73 -3.67 -3.19 -3.13
CA GLN A 73 -2.43 -2.66 -3.73
C GLN A 73 -1.22 -3.55 -3.44
N CYS A 74 -1.10 -4.02 -2.19
CA CYS A 74 -0.02 -4.92 -1.79
C CYS A 74 -0.15 -6.29 -2.47
N SER A 75 -1.34 -6.88 -2.51
CA SER A 75 -1.61 -8.17 -3.18
C SER A 75 -1.23 -8.10 -4.66
N GLU A 76 -1.65 -7.05 -5.37
CA GLU A 76 -1.25 -6.85 -6.78
C GLU A 76 0.28 -6.68 -6.93
N LEU A 77 0.98 -6.06 -5.98
CA LEU A 77 2.45 -5.97 -6.00
C LEU A 77 3.11 -7.33 -5.72
N VAL A 78 2.57 -8.12 -4.79
CA VAL A 78 3.07 -9.48 -4.48
C VAL A 78 2.91 -10.40 -5.69
N GLU A 79 1.79 -10.35 -6.39
CA GLU A 79 1.56 -11.09 -7.64
C GLU A 79 2.61 -10.74 -8.72
N ASN A 80 3.13 -9.52 -8.70
CA ASN A 80 4.19 -9.05 -9.60
C ASN A 80 5.61 -9.23 -9.04
N GLY A 81 5.79 -10.11 -8.04
CA GLY A 81 7.11 -10.50 -7.56
C GLY A 81 7.68 -9.65 -6.41
N VAL A 82 6.97 -8.62 -5.94
CA VAL A 82 7.40 -7.83 -4.78
C VAL A 82 7.32 -8.68 -3.51
N ARG A 83 8.37 -8.65 -2.69
CA ARG A 83 8.45 -9.43 -1.43
C ARG A 83 8.78 -8.58 -0.20
N MET A 84 9.12 -7.31 -0.39
CA MET A 84 9.48 -6.39 0.68
C MET A 84 8.62 -5.13 0.56
N PHE A 85 8.21 -4.58 1.70
CA PHE A 85 7.42 -3.36 1.77
C PHE A 85 7.96 -2.46 2.88
N HIS A 86 7.96 -1.16 2.65
CA HIS A 86 8.16 -0.16 3.70
C HIS A 86 6.80 0.44 4.07
N LEU A 87 6.27 0.09 5.25
CA LEU A 87 4.94 0.52 5.68
C LEU A 87 5.04 1.78 6.56
N TYR A 88 4.46 2.88 6.08
CA TYR A 88 4.31 4.10 6.89
C TYR A 88 3.18 3.92 7.90
N THR A 89 3.55 3.66 9.16
CA THR A 89 2.56 3.33 10.19
C THR A 89 1.73 4.52 10.63
N MET A 90 2.26 5.74 10.58
CA MET A 90 1.56 6.97 11.00
C MET A 90 0.90 6.85 12.38
N ASN A 91 1.55 6.16 13.33
CA ASN A 91 1.02 5.83 14.66
C ASN A 91 -0.29 4.98 14.65
N ARG A 92 -0.48 4.14 13.64
CA ARG A 92 -1.62 3.22 13.46
C ARG A 92 -1.17 1.75 13.41
N LEU A 93 -0.39 1.32 14.41
CA LEU A 93 0.22 -0.01 14.42
C LEU A 93 -0.81 -1.14 14.27
N ASP A 94 -1.95 -1.07 14.96
CA ASP A 94 -2.98 -2.13 14.91
C ASP A 94 -3.56 -2.33 13.50
N SER A 95 -3.76 -1.24 12.76
CA SER A 95 -4.28 -1.30 11.39
C SER A 95 -3.24 -1.93 10.45
N ILE A 96 -1.97 -1.56 10.62
CA ILE A 96 -0.86 -2.13 9.86
C ILE A 96 -0.65 -3.61 10.19
N ALA A 97 -0.68 -3.98 11.47
CA ALA A 97 -0.54 -5.36 11.91
C ALA A 97 -1.63 -6.26 11.28
N SER A 98 -2.88 -5.80 11.27
CA SER A 98 -3.98 -6.54 10.65
C SER A 98 -3.84 -6.66 9.13
N ILE A 99 -3.28 -5.64 8.45
CA ILE A 99 -2.95 -5.73 7.02
C ILE A 99 -1.86 -6.79 6.79
N CYS A 100 -0.79 -6.76 7.59
CA CYS A 100 0.30 -7.73 7.50
C CYS A 100 -0.20 -9.16 7.71
N GLU A 101 -1.04 -9.39 8.72
CA GLU A 101 -1.66 -10.69 8.99
C GLU A 101 -2.48 -11.18 7.80
N THR A 102 -3.27 -10.30 7.19
CA THR A 102 -4.09 -10.63 6.02
C THR A 102 -3.21 -11.04 4.83
N LEU A 103 -2.19 -10.24 4.51
CA LEU A 103 -1.26 -10.54 3.41
C LEU A 103 -0.45 -11.82 3.67
N GLN A 104 -0.03 -12.06 4.91
CA GLN A 104 0.64 -13.30 5.29
C GLN A 104 -0.28 -14.50 5.08
N ASN A 105 -1.55 -14.41 5.47
CA ASN A 105 -2.50 -15.50 5.27
C ASN A 105 -2.82 -15.74 3.78
N GLU A 106 -2.87 -14.68 2.96
CA GLU A 106 -3.11 -14.79 1.51
C GLU A 106 -1.94 -15.43 0.76
N PHE A 107 -0.70 -15.12 1.15
CA PHE A 107 0.51 -15.48 0.39
C PHE A 107 1.46 -16.42 1.12
N ALA A 108 1.11 -16.93 2.32
CA ALA A 108 1.89 -17.94 2.99
C ALA A 108 1.99 -19.21 2.12
N PRO A 109 3.17 -19.84 2.02
CA PRO A 109 3.29 -21.13 1.36
C PRO A 109 2.36 -22.14 2.06
N LYS A 110 1.47 -22.78 1.29
CA LYS A 110 0.60 -23.85 1.80
C LYS A 110 1.48 -25.02 2.24
N GLY A 111 1.80 -25.08 3.53
CA GLY A 111 2.67 -26.12 4.11
C GLY A 111 3.28 -25.79 5.47
N CYS A 112 3.23 -24.55 5.93
CA CYS A 112 3.72 -24.18 7.27
C CYS A 112 2.57 -23.74 8.20
N MET A 113 1.54 -24.58 8.31
CA MET A 113 0.77 -24.64 9.57
C MET A 113 1.41 -25.77 10.38
N GLY A 114 2.02 -25.41 11.51
CA GLY A 114 2.77 -26.32 12.35
C GLY A 114 1.98 -27.56 12.76
N SER A 115 2.71 -28.68 12.79
CA SER A 115 2.55 -29.75 13.78
C SER A 115 2.58 -29.21 15.20
#